data_AF-A0A357CLH1-F1
#
_entry.id   AF-A0A357CLH1-F1
#
_cell.length_a   1.000
_cell.length_b   1.000
_cell.length_c   1.000
_cell.angle_alpha   90.00
_cell.angle_beta   90.00
_cell.angle_gamma   90.00
#
_symmetry.space_group_name_H-M   'P 1'
#
loop_
_entity.id
_entity.type
_entity.pdbx_description
1 polymer ?
#
loop_
_entity_poly.entity_id
_entity_poly.type
_entity_poly.pdbx_seq_one_letter_code
_entity_poly.pdbx_strand_id
1 'polypeptide(L)'
;MLFAQPAVTDERKAFYERIDRDSLTPLWEVLGNLVPPRPATPCVPALWRYEQMRPYLMEAGRLISAREAERRVLVLENPGLRGASSITHSLYAGLQLIL
;
A
#
# COMPACT_ATOMS: atom_id res chain seq x y z
N MET A 1 -26.82 -1.40 -0.37
CA MET A 1 -26.07 -2.32 -1.25
C MET A 1 -26.97 -2.65 -2.44
N LEU A 2 -26.50 -2.50 -3.68
CA LEU A 2 -27.35 -2.62 -4.87
C LEU A 2 -27.38 -4.02 -5.49
N PHE A 3 -26.61 -5.00 -4.98
CA PHE A 3 -26.56 -6.35 -5.54
C PHE A 3 -26.49 -7.39 -4.42
N ALA A 4 -27.31 -8.44 -4.54
CA ALA A 4 -27.22 -9.62 -3.69
C ALA A 4 -26.10 -10.53 -4.21
N GLN A 5 -25.21 -10.98 -3.33
CA GLN A 5 -24.15 -11.91 -3.71
C GLN A 5 -24.79 -13.26 -4.09
N PRO A 6 -24.45 -13.86 -5.24
CA PRO A 6 -24.98 -15.16 -5.63
C PRO A 6 -24.57 -16.23 -4.61
N ALA A 7 -25.46 -17.18 -4.31
CA ALA A 7 -25.08 -18.32 -3.49
C ALA A 7 -23.97 -19.13 -4.17
N VAL A 8 -22.95 -19.54 -3.42
CA VAL A 8 -21.88 -20.40 -3.93
C VAL A 8 -22.36 -21.84 -3.93
N THR A 9 -22.65 -22.37 -5.11
CA THR A 9 -22.97 -23.80 -5.34
C THR A 9 -21.70 -24.56 -5.72
N ASP A 10 -21.71 -25.88 -5.63
CA ASP A 10 -20.57 -26.72 -6.06
C ASP A 10 -20.22 -26.51 -7.55
N GLU A 11 -21.25 -26.36 -8.39
CA GLU A 11 -21.09 -26.02 -9.82
C GLU A 11 -20.36 -24.68 -10.02
N ARG A 12 -20.75 -23.65 -9.27
CA ARG A 12 -20.11 -22.33 -9.33
C ARG A 12 -18.67 -22.36 -8.81
N LYS A 13 -18.42 -23.13 -7.76
CA LYS A 13 -17.06 -23.32 -7.23
C LYS A 13 -16.14 -23.98 -8.26
N ALA A 14 -16.60 -25.07 -8.89
CA ALA A 14 -15.85 -25.74 -9.95
C ALA A 14 -15.63 -24.84 -11.18
N PHE A 15 -16.61 -23.99 -11.51
CA PHE A 15 -16.43 -22.97 -12.54
C PHE A 15 -15.36 -21.95 -12.15
N TYR A 16 -15.39 -21.40 -10.93
CA TYR A 16 -14.40 -20.42 -10.44
C TYR A 16 -12.97 -20.99 -10.43
N GLU A 17 -12.79 -22.23 -9.97
CA GLU A 17 -11.50 -22.92 -10.00
C GLU A 17 -10.96 -23.14 -11.42
N ARG A 18 -11.84 -23.33 -12.41
CA ARG A 18 -11.45 -23.52 -13.81
C ARG A 18 -11.03 -22.20 -14.46
N ILE A 19 -11.79 -21.13 -14.25
CA ILE A 19 -11.49 -19.82 -14.86
C ILE A 19 -10.26 -19.15 -14.21
N ASP A 20 -9.97 -19.45 -12.94
CA ASP A 20 -8.77 -18.95 -12.23
C ASP A 20 -7.46 -19.37 -12.94
N ARG A 21 -7.45 -20.58 -13.52
CA ARG A 21 -6.30 -21.09 -14.31
C ARG A 21 -6.00 -20.24 -15.55
N ASP A 22 -7.00 -19.54 -16.06
CA ASP A 22 -6.89 -18.63 -17.20
C ASP A 22 -6.78 -17.16 -16.76
N SER A 23 -6.48 -16.90 -15.47
CA SER A 23 -6.39 -15.55 -14.87
C SER A 23 -7.68 -14.73 -14.97
N LEU A 24 -8.84 -15.41 -14.93
CA LEU A 24 -10.16 -14.77 -14.95
C LEU A 24 -10.76 -14.74 -13.54
N THR A 25 -11.30 -13.60 -13.13
CA THR A 25 -12.00 -13.43 -11.85
C THR A 25 -13.49 -13.12 -12.06
N PRO A 26 -14.40 -13.75 -11.30
CA PRO A 26 -15.82 -13.46 -11.40
C PRO A 26 -16.13 -12.07 -10.79
N LEU A 27 -16.38 -11.07 -11.64
CA LEU A 27 -16.61 -9.68 -11.20
C LEU A 27 -17.72 -9.57 -10.15
N TRP A 28 -18.80 -10.34 -10.27
CA TRP A 28 -19.93 -10.32 -9.32
C TRP A 28 -19.57 -10.77 -7.91
N GLU A 29 -18.47 -11.51 -7.70
CA GLU A 29 -17.98 -11.87 -6.37
C GLU A 29 -17.18 -10.73 -5.71
N VAL A 30 -16.63 -9.81 -6.49
CA VAL A 30 -15.68 -8.77 -6.02
C VAL A 30 -16.16 -7.33 -6.26
N LEU A 31 -17.28 -7.15 -6.96
CA LEU A 31 -17.76 -5.84 -7.43
C LEU A 31 -17.89 -4.82 -6.29
N GLY A 32 -18.41 -5.24 -5.13
CA GLY A 32 -18.60 -4.35 -3.98
C GLY A 32 -17.30 -3.77 -3.43
N ASN A 33 -16.20 -4.50 -3.55
CA ASN A 33 -14.87 -4.05 -3.13
C ASN A 33 -14.20 -3.20 -4.20
N LEU A 34 -14.44 -3.51 -5.48
CA LEU A 34 -13.85 -2.77 -6.61
C LEU A 34 -14.53 -1.41 -6.85
N VAL A 35 -15.84 -1.32 -6.62
CA VAL A 35 -16.62 -0.10 -6.85
C VAL A 35 -17.41 0.27 -5.58
N PRO A 36 -16.71 0.74 -4.53
CA PRO A 36 -17.38 1.16 -3.30
C PRO A 36 -18.19 2.45 -3.56
N PRO A 37 -19.28 2.70 -2.81
CA PRO A 37 -20.13 3.88 -2.99
C PRO A 37 -19.42 5.20 -2.68
N ARG A 38 -18.28 5.13 -1.98
CA ARG A 38 -17.38 6.24 -1.67
C ARG A 38 -15.95 5.71 -1.75
N PRO A 39 -14.95 6.57 -2.06
CA PRO A 39 -13.56 6.18 -2.03
C PRO A 39 -13.20 5.52 -0.69
N ALA A 40 -12.73 4.28 -0.75
CA ALA A 40 -12.20 3.55 0.38
C ALA A 40 -10.69 3.43 0.14
N THR A 41 -9.89 4.12 0.95
CA THR A 41 -8.43 4.04 0.89
C THR A 41 -7.91 3.58 2.24
N PRO A 42 -6.90 2.68 2.26
CA PRO A 42 -6.19 2.37 3.49
C PRO A 42 -5.32 3.55 3.96
N CYS A 43 -4.99 4.50 3.08
CA CYS A 43 -4.20 5.69 3.41
C CYS A 43 -4.86 6.52 4.52
N VAL A 44 -4.15 6.74 5.62
CA VAL A 44 -4.65 7.53 6.76
C VAL A 44 -3.97 8.88 6.87
N PRO A 45 -4.62 9.92 7.41
CA PRO A 45 -3.95 11.16 7.77
C PRO A 45 -2.83 10.87 8.77
N ALA A 46 -1.63 11.37 8.48
CA ALA A 46 -0.45 11.16 9.30
C ALA A 46 0.40 12.43 9.33
N LEU A 47 1.16 12.60 10.42
CA LEU A 47 2.01 13.77 10.64
C LEU A 47 3.40 13.32 11.04
N TRP A 48 4.41 13.79 10.30
CA TRP A 48 5.82 13.63 10.64
C TRP A 48 6.39 14.98 11.05
N ARG A 49 6.55 15.20 12.36
CA ARG A 49 7.17 16.42 12.86
C ARG A 49 8.67 16.37 12.63
N TYR A 50 9.22 17.37 11.95
CA TYR A 50 10.65 17.39 11.62
C TYR A 50 11.56 17.26 12.85
N GLU A 51 11.19 17.89 13.97
CA GLU A 51 11.91 17.78 15.25
C GLU A 51 12.08 16.32 15.71
N GLN A 52 11.07 15.47 15.49
CA GLN A 52 11.12 14.05 15.84
C GLN A 52 11.91 13.23 14.82
N MET A 53 11.91 13.63 13.55
CA MET A 53 12.59 12.91 12.47
C MET A 53 14.08 13.21 12.39
N ARG A 54 14.48 14.43 12.78
CA ARG A 54 15.85 14.93 12.67
C ARG A 54 16.88 14.04 13.39
N PRO A 55 16.64 13.55 14.62
CA PRO A 55 17.58 12.62 15.29
C PRO A 55 17.85 11.37 14.46
N TYR A 56 16.83 10.74 13.87
CA TYR A 56 16.99 9.55 13.03
C TYR A 56 17.78 9.85 11.75
N LEU A 57 17.59 11.02 11.13
CA LEU A 57 18.37 11.43 9.96
C LEU A 57 19.86 11.55 10.31
N MET A 58 20.17 12.22 11.43
CA MET A 58 21.55 12.39 11.88
C MET A 58 22.20 11.04 12.24
N GLU A 59 21.45 10.16 12.91
CA GLU A 59 21.90 8.81 13.23
C GLU A 59 22.18 7.99 11.96
N ALA A 60 21.27 8.02 10.98
CA ALA A 60 21.46 7.37 9.69
C ALA A 60 22.71 7.88 8.96
N GLY A 61 23.00 9.18 9.02
CA GLY A 61 24.22 9.77 8.46
C GLY A 61 25.51 9.28 9.12
N ARG A 62 25.43 8.81 10.36
CA ARG A 62 26.57 8.28 11.14
C ARG A 62 26.74 6.76 10.98
N LEU A 63 25.63 6.03 10.83
CA LEU A 63 25.61 4.58 10.72
C LEU A 63 25.83 4.07 9.29
N ILE A 64 25.35 4.81 8.28
CA ILE A 64 25.39 4.38 6.88
C ILE A 64 26.42 5.21 6.12
N SER A 65 27.51 4.57 5.70
CA SER A 65 28.54 5.20 4.88
C SER A 65 28.03 5.51 3.47
N ALA A 66 28.73 6.41 2.76
CA ALA A 66 28.40 6.74 1.37
C ALA A 66 28.56 5.53 0.42
N ARG A 67 29.31 4.50 0.82
CA ARG A 67 29.48 3.27 0.02
C ARG A 67 28.30 2.31 0.16
N GLU A 68 27.61 2.34 1.30
CA GLU A 68 26.51 1.42 1.61
C GLU A 68 25.16 1.87 1.04
N ALA A 69 25.02 3.15 0.68
CA ALA A 69 23.78 3.69 0.13
C ALA A 69 24.05 4.74 -0.95
N GLU A 70 23.43 4.57 -2.12
CA GLU A 70 23.41 5.58 -3.18
C GLU A 70 22.70 6.87 -2.71
N ARG A 71 21.62 6.71 -1.91
CA ARG A 71 20.91 7.83 -1.28
C ARG A 71 20.45 7.44 0.13
N ARG A 72 20.81 8.25 1.13
CA ARG A 72 20.32 8.13 2.51
C ARG A 72 19.00 8.87 2.65
N VAL A 73 17.91 8.20 2.28
CA VAL A 73 16.54 8.74 2.37
C VAL A 73 15.76 7.92 3.38
N LEU A 74 15.15 8.58 4.36
CA LEU A 74 14.13 7.98 5.21
C LEU A 74 12.76 8.26 4.59
N VAL A 75 12.06 7.21 4.16
CA VAL A 75 10.75 7.32 3.50
C VAL A 75 9.66 7.60 4.54
N LEU A 76 8.80 8.57 4.27
CA LEU A 76 7.63 8.88 5.09
C LEU A 76 6.47 7.98 4.68
N GLU A 77 6.52 6.73 5.14
CA GLU A 77 5.50 5.74 4.80
C GLU A 77 4.20 5.93 5.57
N ASN A 78 3.09 6.04 4.85
CA ASN A 78 1.77 6.11 5.45
C ASN A 78 1.52 4.90 6.37
N PRO A 79 0.99 5.08 7.60
CA PRO A 79 0.67 3.95 8.49
C PRO A 79 -0.32 2.95 7.87
N GLY A 80 -1.18 3.40 6.95
CA GLY A 80 -2.10 2.55 6.21
C GLY A 80 -1.49 1.87 4.98
N LEU A 81 -0.26 2.22 4.58
CA LEU A 81 0.45 1.67 3.42
C LEU A 81 1.81 1.08 3.80
N ARG A 82 1.97 0.62 5.05
CA ARG A 82 3.24 0.06 5.55
C ARG A 82 3.75 -1.06 4.64
N GLY A 83 5.02 -0.99 4.29
CA GLY A 83 5.71 -1.91 3.37
C GLY A 83 5.66 -1.46 1.90
N ALA A 84 4.87 -0.45 1.54
CA ALA A 84 4.76 0.03 0.16
C ALA A 84 5.79 1.12 -0.18
N SER A 85 6.57 1.61 0.79
CA SER A 85 7.52 2.73 0.59
C SER A 85 6.86 3.99 -0.01
N SER A 86 5.64 4.33 0.41
CA SER A 86 4.87 5.44 -0.16
C SER A 86 4.14 6.29 0.89
N ILE A 87 3.98 7.59 0.61
CA ILE A 87 3.24 8.51 1.50
C ILE A 87 1.74 8.52 1.16
N THR A 88 1.41 8.26 -0.11
CA THR A 88 0.05 8.00 -0.61
C THR A 88 0.11 6.93 -1.71
N HIS A 89 -1.02 6.57 -2.31
CA HIS A 89 -1.04 5.67 -3.46
C HIS A 89 -0.28 6.19 -4.69
N SER A 90 -0.12 7.50 -4.83
CA SER A 90 0.41 8.14 -6.04
C SER A 90 1.65 9.01 -5.80
N LEU A 91 2.01 9.25 -4.54
CA LEU A 91 3.13 10.11 -4.18
C LEU A 91 4.16 9.35 -3.34
N TYR A 92 5.42 9.72 -3.57
CA TYR A 92 6.56 9.36 -2.74
C TYR A 92 7.06 10.59 -2.01
N ALA A 93 7.38 10.44 -0.73
CA ALA A 93 8.03 11.48 0.05
C ALA A 93 9.05 10.86 1.01
N GLY A 94 10.17 11.54 1.17
CA GLY A 94 11.22 11.13 2.09
C GLY A 94 12.09 12.30 2.49
N LEU A 95 12.80 12.13 3.58
CA LEU A 95 13.78 13.10 4.07
C LEU A 95 15.17 12.59 3.72
N GLN A 96 15.95 13.40 3.00
CA GLN A 96 17.32 13.08 2.62
C GLN A 96 18.30 13.93 3.42
N LEU A 97 19.35 13.29 3.93
CA LEU A 97 20.49 13.98 4.53
C LEU A 97 21.67 13.99 3.56
N ILE A 98 22.20 15.18 3.29
CA ILE A 98 23.45 15.40 2.54
C ILE A 98 24.46 15.98 3.53
N LEU A 99 25.67 15.41 3.57
CA LEU A 99 26.78 15.80 4.45
C LEU A 99 27.94 16.35 3.62
#